data_AF-A0A521FG17-F1
#
_entry.id   AF-A0A521FG17-F1
#
_cell.length_a   1.000
_cell.length_b   1.000
_cell.length_c   1.000
_cell.angle_alpha   90.00
_cell.angle_beta   90.00
_cell.angle_gamma   90.00
#
_symmetry.space_group_name_H-M   'P 1'
#
loop_
_entity.id
_entity.type
_entity.pdbx_description
1 polymer ?
#
loop_
_entity_poly.entity_id
_entity_poly.type
_entity_poly.pdbx_seq_one_letter_code
_entity_poly.pdbx_strand_id
1 'polypeptide(L)'
;MRGGLVKLPHCYSDYFSQINHTLPACQRTAPLKRLFVLLSLLASPVLADDPLPLTYDLFEAAIPHTDIAECPPELAAPDRFCRATLYMDAFHIFVFQDEGDQPMVDFLSYDASKIHTLLKTPIPD
;
A
#
# COMPACT_ATOMS: atom_id res chain seq x y z
N MET A 1 -12.71 24.00 -62.61
CA MET A 1 -11.40 24.59 -62.23
C MET A 1 -11.63 25.43 -60.98
N ARG A 2 -11.57 24.80 -59.80
CA ARG A 2 -10.51 24.91 -58.77
C ARG A 2 -10.51 26.25 -57.98
N GLY A 3 -11.05 26.16 -56.76
CA GLY A 3 -10.82 27.01 -55.59
C GLY A 3 -11.47 26.27 -54.41
N GLY A 4 -10.93 26.16 -53.21
CA GLY A 4 -9.69 26.62 -52.61
C GLY A 4 -9.37 25.75 -51.40
N LEU A 5 -8.15 25.88 -50.91
CA LEU A 5 -7.50 25.12 -49.84
C LEU A 5 -8.26 25.26 -48.50
N VAL A 6 -8.81 24.15 -47.97
CA VAL A 6 -9.37 24.11 -46.61
C VAL A 6 -8.26 23.71 -45.63
N LYS A 7 -7.99 24.60 -44.68
CA LYS A 7 -7.03 24.41 -43.58
C LYS A 7 -7.68 23.53 -42.51
N LEU A 8 -7.25 22.27 -42.40
CA LEU A 8 -7.64 21.37 -41.32
C LEU A 8 -6.80 21.69 -40.07
N PRO A 9 -7.40 22.00 -38.90
CA PRO A 9 -6.64 22.00 -37.67
C PRO A 9 -6.37 20.56 -37.22
N HIS A 10 -5.08 20.25 -37.08
CA HIS A 10 -4.53 19.07 -36.44
C HIS A 10 -5.08 18.91 -35.01
N CYS A 11 -5.93 17.91 -34.79
CA CYS A 11 -5.83 17.14 -33.55
C CYS A 11 -4.79 16.04 -33.81
N TYR A 12 -3.53 16.38 -33.58
CA TYR A 12 -2.41 15.44 -33.62
C TYR A 12 -2.53 14.48 -32.44
N SER A 13 -2.41 13.21 -32.78
CA SER A 13 -2.45 12.02 -31.92
C SER A 13 -1.23 11.98 -31.01
N ASP A 14 -1.42 11.74 -29.72
CA ASP A 14 -0.46 10.94 -28.97
C ASP A 14 -1.19 9.96 -28.04
N TYR A 15 -0.87 8.70 -28.31
CA TYR A 15 -1.45 7.47 -27.80
C TYR A 15 -0.33 6.80 -27.00
N PHE A 16 -0.23 7.05 -25.69
CA PHE A 16 0.11 6.01 -24.72
C PHE A 16 0.08 6.51 -23.27
N SER A 17 -0.48 5.65 -22.41
CA SER A 17 -0.26 5.60 -20.97
C SER A 17 -1.02 6.61 -20.09
N GLN A 18 -2.30 6.34 -19.87
CA GLN A 18 -2.83 6.29 -18.50
C GLN A 18 -4.08 5.40 -18.46
N ILE A 19 -3.87 4.20 -17.91
CA ILE A 19 -4.92 3.29 -17.46
C ILE A 19 -5.52 3.96 -16.22
N ASN A 20 -6.53 4.80 -16.42
CA ASN A 20 -7.69 4.97 -15.53
C ASN A 20 -8.65 6.00 -16.13
N HIS A 21 -9.80 5.48 -16.54
CA HIS A 21 -10.97 6.11 -17.13
C HIS A 21 -11.14 7.63 -16.91
N THR A 22 -11.04 8.42 -17.97
CA THR A 22 -11.96 9.55 -18.25
C THR A 22 -11.91 9.95 -19.73
N LEU A 23 -13.07 10.01 -20.37
CA LEU A 23 -13.24 10.47 -21.75
C LEU A 23 -13.08 12.01 -21.82
N PRO A 24 -12.45 12.60 -22.84
CA PRO A 24 -12.53 14.05 -23.04
C PRO A 24 -13.88 14.42 -23.67
N ALA A 25 -14.76 15.00 -22.85
CA ALA A 25 -16.02 15.58 -23.31
C ALA A 25 -15.76 16.92 -24.04
N CYS A 26 -16.29 17.03 -25.26
CA CYS A 26 -16.39 18.27 -26.02
C CYS A 26 -17.20 19.31 -25.22
N GLN A 27 -16.57 20.38 -24.74
CA GLN A 27 -17.24 21.39 -23.92
C GLN A 27 -18.04 22.39 -24.78
N ARG A 28 -19.37 22.37 -24.60
CA ARG A 28 -20.33 23.35 -25.10
C ARG A 28 -20.35 24.55 -24.16
N THR A 29 -20.00 25.75 -24.63
CA THR A 29 -20.06 26.97 -23.84
C THR A 29 -21.47 27.60 -23.92
N ALA A 30 -22.14 27.70 -22.78
CA ALA A 30 -23.40 28.44 -22.59
C ALA A 30 -23.34 29.19 -21.24
N PRO A 31 -24.11 30.28 -21.06
CA PRO A 31 -23.73 31.40 -20.21
C PRO A 31 -23.78 31.10 -18.71
N LEU A 32 -22.59 31.24 -18.14
CA LEU A 32 -22.14 31.25 -16.76
C LEU A 32 -22.75 32.42 -15.97
N LYS A 33 -23.75 32.20 -15.08
CA LYS A 33 -23.84 33.07 -13.87
C LYS A 33 -24.70 32.70 -12.66
N ARG A 34 -25.52 31.63 -12.65
CA ARG A 34 -26.38 31.40 -11.46
C ARG A 34 -26.47 29.97 -10.92
N LEU A 35 -25.70 29.03 -11.48
CA LEU A 35 -25.78 27.63 -11.07
C LEU A 35 -24.43 27.10 -10.54
N PHE A 36 -23.73 27.88 -9.72
CA PHE A 36 -22.44 27.46 -9.14
C PHE A 36 -22.45 27.37 -7.62
N VAL A 37 -23.57 27.66 -6.96
CA VAL A 37 -23.65 27.66 -5.48
C VAL A 37 -24.10 26.30 -4.92
N LEU A 38 -24.79 25.46 -5.71
CA LEU A 38 -25.31 24.18 -5.22
C LEU A 38 -24.33 22.99 -5.29
N LEU A 39 -23.19 23.11 -5.98
CA LEU A 39 -22.23 22.01 -6.15
C LEU A 39 -21.09 22.03 -5.10
N SER A 40 -21.25 22.78 -4.01
CA SER A 40 -20.23 22.88 -2.95
C SER A 40 -20.59 22.09 -1.69
N LEU A 41 -21.77 21.46 -1.62
CA LEU A 41 -22.25 20.77 -0.41
C LEU A 41 -21.98 19.25 -0.34
N LEU A 42 -21.29 18.66 -1.33
CA LEU A 42 -20.97 17.22 -1.33
C LEU A 42 -19.53 16.91 -0.87
N ALA A 43 -18.87 17.86 -0.19
CA ALA A 43 -17.63 17.56 0.53
C ALA A 43 -17.99 16.86 1.85
N SER A 44 -18.42 15.59 1.77
CA SER A 44 -18.51 14.76 2.95
C SER A 44 -17.09 14.63 3.53
N PRO A 45 -16.90 14.91 4.84
CA PRO A 45 -15.65 14.52 5.48
C PRO A 45 -15.55 13.01 5.35
N VAL A 46 -14.50 12.51 4.70
CA VAL A 46 -14.11 11.13 4.90
C VAL A 46 -13.73 11.05 6.38
N LEU A 47 -14.58 10.40 7.18
CA LEU A 47 -14.16 9.94 8.49
C LEU A 47 -13.01 8.98 8.21
N ALA A 48 -11.81 9.35 8.65
CA ALA A 48 -10.68 8.45 8.61
C ALA A 48 -11.07 7.22 9.44
N ASP A 49 -11.19 6.08 8.78
CA ASP A 49 -11.33 4.78 9.44
C ASP A 49 -9.97 4.46 10.05
N ASP A 50 -9.93 4.11 11.33
CA ASP A 50 -8.67 3.74 11.97
C ASP A 50 -8.10 2.50 11.26
N PRO A 51 -6.79 2.44 10.98
CA PRO A 51 -6.20 1.30 10.31
C PRO A 51 -6.50 0.04 11.15
N LEU A 52 -7.18 -0.93 10.53
CA LEU A 52 -7.47 -2.20 11.18
C LEU A 52 -6.15 -2.89 11.53
N PRO A 53 -5.91 -3.25 12.81
CA PRO A 53 -4.69 -3.90 13.20
C PRO A 53 -4.60 -5.29 12.55
N LEU A 54 -3.38 -5.67 12.12
CA LEU A 54 -3.10 -7.03 11.68
C LEU A 54 -3.04 -7.93 12.92
N THR A 55 -4.12 -8.66 13.20
CA THR A 55 -4.15 -9.64 14.30
C THR A 55 -3.38 -10.90 13.95
N TYR A 56 -2.98 -11.64 14.98
CA TYR A 56 -2.29 -12.93 14.79
C TYR A 56 -3.13 -13.92 13.99
N ASP A 57 -4.42 -14.06 14.28
CA ASP A 57 -5.32 -14.97 13.53
C ASP A 57 -5.33 -14.67 12.02
N LEU A 58 -5.37 -13.39 11.66
CA LEU A 58 -5.34 -12.98 10.26
C LEU A 58 -3.97 -13.24 9.63
N PHE A 59 -2.89 -12.95 10.36
CA PHE A 59 -1.53 -13.25 9.94
C PHE A 59 -1.31 -14.74 9.70
N GLU A 60 -1.77 -15.59 10.62
CA GLU A 60 -1.58 -17.04 10.56
C GLU A 60 -2.28 -17.66 9.34
N ALA A 61 -3.47 -17.16 9.00
CA ALA A 61 -4.20 -17.60 7.82
C ALA A 61 -3.57 -17.11 6.49
N ALA A 62 -2.89 -15.96 6.49
CA ALA A 62 -2.46 -15.29 5.27
C ALA A 62 -0.99 -15.49 4.92
N ILE A 63 -0.11 -15.68 5.91
CA ILE A 63 1.34 -15.60 5.73
C ILE A 63 1.97 -16.92 6.17
N PRO A 64 2.60 -17.69 5.27
CA PRO A 64 3.40 -18.84 5.66
C PRO A 64 4.58 -18.40 6.53
N HIS A 65 4.65 -18.91 7.74
CA HIS A 65 5.63 -18.50 8.74
C HIS A 65 6.10 -19.69 9.59
N THR A 66 7.12 -19.45 10.41
CA THR A 66 7.59 -20.34 11.45
C THR A 66 7.62 -19.60 12.78
N ASP A 67 7.39 -20.34 13.84
CA ASP A 67 7.56 -19.87 15.20
C ASP A 67 9.04 -19.80 15.52
N ILE A 68 9.46 -18.73 16.19
CA ILE A 68 10.80 -18.61 16.77
C ILE A 68 10.66 -18.47 18.27
N ALA A 69 11.53 -19.15 19.02
CA ALA A 69 11.45 -19.19 20.48
C ALA A 69 11.78 -17.83 21.11
N GLU A 70 12.72 -17.10 20.52
CA GLU A 70 13.17 -15.80 21.00
C GLU A 70 13.10 -14.75 19.89
N CYS A 71 12.55 -13.60 20.24
CA CYS A 71 12.62 -12.41 19.40
C CYS A 71 14.05 -11.88 19.34
N PRO A 72 14.50 -11.29 18.20
CA PRO A 72 15.76 -10.59 18.15
C PRO A 72 15.87 -9.52 19.25
N PRO A 73 17.08 -9.19 19.74
CA PRO A 73 17.27 -8.22 20.82
C PRO A 73 16.65 -6.85 20.53
N GLU A 74 16.56 -6.46 19.26
CA GLU A 74 15.97 -5.19 18.80
C GLU A 74 14.44 -5.14 19.00
N LEU A 75 13.80 -6.32 19.01
CA LEU A 75 12.35 -6.48 19.08
C LEU A 75 11.88 -7.11 20.42
N ALA A 76 12.81 -7.60 21.22
CA ALA A 76 12.53 -8.27 22.48
C ALA A 76 11.92 -7.30 23.50
N ALA A 77 10.71 -7.61 23.95
CA ALA A 77 10.03 -6.93 25.04
C ALA A 77 9.09 -7.92 25.74
N PRO A 78 8.67 -7.64 27.00
CA PRO A 78 7.71 -8.48 27.72
C PRO A 78 6.38 -8.61 26.97
N ASP A 79 5.69 -9.72 27.23
CA ASP A 79 4.31 -10.00 26.77
C ASP A 79 4.15 -9.95 25.24
N ARG A 80 5.19 -10.41 24.54
CA ARG A 80 5.26 -10.48 23.07
C ARG A 80 5.81 -11.80 22.59
N PHE A 81 5.40 -12.20 21.41
CA PHE A 81 5.98 -13.33 20.69
C PHE A 81 6.29 -12.95 19.24
N CYS A 82 7.20 -13.71 18.63
CA CYS A 82 7.66 -13.45 17.28
C CYS A 82 7.34 -14.59 16.30
N ARG A 83 7.10 -14.20 15.05
CA ARG A 83 6.90 -15.10 13.90
C ARG A 83 7.80 -14.69 12.77
N ALA A 84 8.45 -15.66 12.16
CA ALA A 84 9.39 -15.41 11.07
C ALA A 84 8.87 -15.97 9.75
N THR A 85 9.09 -15.26 8.66
CA THR A 85 8.81 -15.74 7.30
C THR A 85 9.98 -15.43 6.38
N LEU A 86 10.16 -16.28 5.38
CA LEU A 86 11.08 -16.06 4.28
C LEU A 86 10.26 -15.80 3.02
N TYR A 87 10.27 -14.55 2.55
CA TYR A 87 9.54 -14.16 1.36
C TYR A 87 10.34 -13.12 0.57
N MET A 88 10.28 -13.19 -0.76
CA MET A 88 10.96 -12.25 -1.67
C MET A 88 12.44 -11.99 -1.33
N ASP A 89 13.21 -13.05 -1.07
CA ASP A 89 14.62 -12.96 -0.69
C ASP A 89 14.87 -12.04 0.52
N ALA A 90 13.93 -12.02 1.47
CA ALA A 90 14.06 -11.34 2.73
C ALA A 90 13.54 -12.22 3.87
N PHE A 91 14.16 -12.06 5.04
CA PHE A 91 13.72 -12.66 6.29
C PHE A 91 12.95 -11.61 7.09
N HIS A 92 11.66 -11.82 7.27
CA HIS A 92 10.79 -10.92 7.99
C HIS A 92 10.43 -11.52 9.34
N ILE A 93 10.49 -10.71 10.38
CA ILE A 93 10.09 -11.05 11.74
C ILE A 93 8.95 -10.12 12.11
N PHE A 94 7.82 -10.70 12.48
CA PHE A 94 6.62 -10.02 12.93
C PHE A 94 6.47 -10.21 14.44
N VAL A 95 6.14 -9.14 15.15
CA VAL A 95 6.00 -9.14 16.61
C VAL A 95 4.55 -8.89 16.97
N PHE A 96 3.99 -9.77 17.78
CA PHE A 96 2.62 -9.70 18.25
C PHE A 96 2.61 -9.56 19.78
N GLN A 97 1.59 -8.92 20.31
CA GLN A 97 1.29 -9.00 21.74
C GLN A 97 0.76 -10.40 22.06
N ASP A 98 1.13 -10.93 23.23
CA ASP A 98 0.71 -12.28 23.64
C ASP A 98 -0.74 -12.31 24.14
N GLU A 99 -1.21 -11.20 24.72
CA GLU A 99 -2.55 -11.08 25.29
C GLU A 99 -3.56 -10.39 24.35
N GLY A 100 -4.85 -10.64 24.60
CA GLY A 100 -5.96 -10.01 23.91
C GLY A 100 -6.09 -10.48 22.46
N ASP A 101 -6.39 -9.56 21.55
CA ASP A 101 -6.58 -9.84 20.12
C ASP A 101 -5.24 -10.02 19.36
N GLN A 102 -4.12 -10.06 20.09
CA GLN A 102 -2.77 -10.26 19.58
C GLN A 102 -2.46 -9.41 18.34
N PRO A 103 -2.59 -8.07 18.42
CA PRO A 103 -2.25 -7.21 17.29
C PRO A 103 -0.74 -7.24 17.02
N MET A 104 -0.37 -7.13 15.76
CA MET A 104 1.01 -6.85 15.36
C MET A 104 1.43 -5.49 15.92
N VAL A 105 2.53 -5.45 16.65
CA VAL A 105 3.04 -4.24 17.30
C VAL A 105 4.39 -3.79 16.74
N ASP A 106 5.10 -4.67 16.05
CA ASP A 106 6.39 -4.32 15.44
C ASP A 106 6.74 -5.29 14.31
N PHE A 107 7.72 -4.91 13.48
CA PHE A 107 8.28 -5.78 12.46
C PHE A 107 9.74 -5.43 12.15
N LEU A 108 10.51 -6.43 11.74
CA LEU A 108 11.88 -6.27 11.28
C LEU A 108 12.14 -7.10 10.03
N SER A 109 12.87 -6.53 9.08
CA SER A 109 13.18 -7.18 7.82
C SER A 109 14.67 -7.15 7.54
N TYR A 110 15.22 -8.30 7.18
CA TYR A 110 16.60 -8.45 6.75
C TYR A 110 16.63 -8.89 5.30
N ASP A 111 17.31 -8.12 4.46
CA ASP A 111 17.58 -8.53 3.08
C ASP A 111 18.40 -9.83 3.05
N ALA A 112 18.23 -10.67 2.02
CA ALA A 112 18.97 -11.93 1.85
C ALA A 112 20.49 -11.79 1.98
N SER A 113 21.05 -10.65 1.56
CA SER A 113 22.47 -10.36 1.69
C SER A 113 22.97 -10.31 3.13
N LYS A 114 22.08 -10.00 4.09
CA LYS A 114 22.39 -9.91 5.53
C LYS A 114 22.05 -11.20 6.29
N ILE A 115 21.25 -12.11 5.71
CA ILE A 115 20.84 -13.37 6.36
C ILE A 115 22.06 -14.26 6.70
N HIS A 116 23.09 -14.30 5.85
CA HIS A 116 24.30 -15.06 6.13
C HIS A 116 25.00 -14.61 7.43
N THR A 117 24.87 -13.35 7.81
CA THR A 117 25.41 -12.82 9.08
C THR A 117 24.59 -13.31 10.27
N LEU A 118 23.26 -13.42 10.12
CA LEU A 118 22.37 -13.92 11.18
C LEU A 118 22.53 -15.42 11.43
N LEU A 119 22.66 -16.21 10.35
CA LEU A 119 22.86 -17.67 10.43
C LEU A 119 24.23 -18.07 10.98
N LYS A 120 25.18 -17.14 11.06
CA LYS A 120 26.55 -17.40 11.54
C LYS A 120 26.73 -17.08 13.02
N THR A 121 25.75 -16.45 13.66
CA THR A 121 25.81 -16.17 15.09
C THR A 121 25.62 -17.49 15.86
N PRO A 122 26.58 -17.90 16.72
CA PRO A 122 26.43 -19.09 17.55
C PRO A 122 25.21 -18.93 18.46
N ILE A 123 24.34 -19.95 18.50
CA ILE A 123 23.29 -20.05 19.51
C ILE A 123 24.00 -20.27 20.85
N PRO A 124 23.86 -19.38 21.85
CA PRO A 124 24.39 -19.66 23.19
C PRO A 124 23.68 -20.89 23.76
N ASP A 125 24.46 -21.84 24.29
CA ASP A 125 23.98 -23.09 24.91
C ASP A 125 23.01 -22.85 26.07
#